data_AF-A0A1B6FD88-F1
#
_entry.id   AF-A0A1B6FD88-F1
#
_cell.length_a   1.000
_cell.length_b   1.000
_cell.length_c   1.000
_cell.angle_alpha   90.00
_cell.angle_beta   90.00
_cell.angle_gamma   90.00
#
_symmetry.space_group_name_H-M   'P 1'
#
loop_
_entity.id
_entity.type
_entity.pdbx_description
1 polymer ?
#
loop_
_entity_poly.entity_id
_entity_poly.type
_entity_poly.pdbx_seq_one_letter_code
_entity_poly.pdbx_strand_id
1 'polypeptide(L)'
;NIAHFGTELICEIAAIKLTLNKKDIYIMGIYRPDRDFQEALAGISNVLETVPTWKTPTIIMGDINIDCLKPSSRKNEKQEQELQEHLLSYNLSRIMLPPTRITPTSKTSIDLVATNIEHEDFTVHVTQNYISDHTGQLCTVKHLTKEFDSTKAKRRLLNTQTTRVLKHMLQRESWEEVYNTDCVEHAYNIFNTTLSYYLDVACPIVETRKKKQWFDKALQDPVA
;
A
#
# COMPACT_ATOMS: atom_id res chain seq x y z
N ASN A 1 -2.48 16.75 11.00
CA ASN A 1 -3.51 15.70 10.92
C ASN A 1 -4.31 15.98 9.66
N ILE A 2 -4.11 15.18 8.61
CA ILE A 2 -4.67 15.40 7.26
C ILE A 2 -5.98 14.64 7.02
N ALA A 3 -6.50 13.93 8.04
CA ALA A 3 -7.72 13.15 7.92
C ALA A 3 -8.96 13.98 7.52
N HIS A 4 -8.90 15.31 7.66
CA HIS A 4 -9.98 16.22 7.27
C HIS A 4 -10.02 16.54 5.76
N PHE A 5 -9.01 16.13 4.99
CA PHE A 5 -9.00 16.32 3.53
C PHE A 5 -9.58 15.13 2.77
N GLY A 6 -9.81 13.99 3.44
CA GLY A 6 -10.51 12.86 2.86
C GLY A 6 -12.01 13.09 2.92
N THR A 7 -12.68 12.97 1.77
CA THR A 7 -14.14 13.03 1.68
C THR A 7 -14.65 11.66 1.25
N GLU A 8 -15.48 11.04 2.10
CA GLU A 8 -16.07 9.73 1.85
C GLU A 8 -16.77 9.71 0.48
N LEU A 9 -16.63 8.60 -0.25
CA LEU A 9 -17.19 8.40 -1.59
C LEU A 9 -16.64 9.31 -2.70
N ILE A 10 -15.71 10.23 -2.40
CA ILE A 10 -15.10 11.13 -3.39
C ILE A 10 -13.62 10.85 -3.53
N CYS A 11 -12.87 10.98 -2.44
CA CYS A 11 -11.43 10.73 -2.40
C CYS A 11 -10.99 10.53 -0.95
N GLU A 12 -10.60 9.31 -0.62
CA GLU A 12 -10.02 8.96 0.66
C GLU A 12 -8.51 9.10 0.57
N ILE A 13 -7.95 9.88 1.49
CA ILE A 13 -6.52 10.22 1.47
C ILE A 13 -5.93 10.01 2.85
N ALA A 14 -4.83 9.27 2.89
CA ALA A 14 -3.97 9.17 4.06
C ALA A 14 -2.54 9.52 3.64
N ALA A 15 -1.81 10.23 4.48
CA ALA A 15 -0.40 10.48 4.25
C ALA A 15 0.38 10.48 5.54
N ILE A 16 1.62 10.02 5.44
CA ILE A 16 2.54 9.89 6.56
C ILE A 16 3.88 10.48 6.17
N LYS A 17 4.53 11.09 7.16
CA LYS A 17 5.93 11.46 7.09
C LYS A 17 6.73 10.40 7.83
N LEU A 18 7.66 9.75 7.13
CA LEU A 18 8.63 8.86 7.74
C LEU A 18 9.99 9.55 7.79
N THR A 19 10.64 9.52 8.95
CA THR A 19 12.00 10.04 9.10
C THR A 19 12.96 8.87 9.29
N LEU A 20 13.81 8.62 8.30
CA LEU A 20 14.82 7.56 8.28
C LEU A 20 16.21 8.21 8.26
N ASN A 21 17.05 7.97 9.26
CA ASN A 21 18.41 8.52 9.34
C ASN A 21 18.49 10.05 9.10
N LYS A 22 17.56 10.81 9.68
CA LYS A 22 17.41 12.27 9.50
C LYS A 22 17.04 12.71 8.07
N LYS A 23 16.68 11.78 7.19
CA LYS A 23 16.05 12.07 5.90
C LYS A 23 14.56 11.82 6.03
N ASP A 24 13.77 12.75 5.53
CA ASP A 24 12.32 12.62 5.49
C ASP A 24 11.87 12.00 4.16
N ILE A 25 10.81 11.20 4.21
CA ILE A 25 10.07 10.72 3.05
C ILE A 25 8.58 10.84 3.34
N TYR A 26 7.81 11.30 2.36
CA TYR A 26 6.37 11.36 2.44
C TYR A 26 5.76 10.20 1.64
N ILE A 27 4.79 9.53 2.25
CA ILE A 27 4.02 8.47 1.59
C ILE A 27 2.55 8.85 1.71
N MET A 28 1.87 8.87 0.58
CA MET A 28 0.45 9.20 0.46
C MET A 28 -0.29 8.02 -0.17
N GLY A 29 -1.29 7.52 0.54
CA GLY A 29 -2.28 6.57 0.05
C GLY A 29 -3.51 7.31 -0.45
N ILE A 30 -4.02 6.92 -1.62
CA ILE A 30 -5.24 7.48 -2.22
C ILE A 30 -6.17 6.34 -2.60
N TYR A 31 -7.45 6.48 -2.26
CA TYR A 31 -8.53 5.73 -2.90
C TYR A 31 -9.56 6.72 -3.46
N ARG A 32 -9.76 6.68 -4.77
CA ARG A 32 -10.80 7.47 -5.45
C ARG A 32 -11.72 6.53 -6.23
N PRO A 33 -13.00 6.38 -5.82
CA PRO A 33 -13.99 5.66 -6.62
C PRO A 33 -14.27 6.41 -7.93
N ASP A 34 -14.86 5.77 -8.95
CA ASP A 34 -15.19 6.45 -10.23
C ASP A 34 -16.35 7.46 -10.13
N ARG A 35 -16.12 8.56 -9.40
CA ARG A 35 -17.06 9.67 -9.17
C ARG A 35 -16.48 11.03 -9.57
N ASP A 36 -16.68 12.08 -8.77
CA ASP A 36 -16.20 13.42 -9.10
C ASP A 36 -14.67 13.47 -9.11
N PHE A 37 -14.09 13.70 -10.28
CA PHE A 37 -12.65 13.76 -10.45
C PHE A 37 -12.07 15.12 -10.07
N GLN A 38 -12.82 16.20 -10.28
CA GLN A 38 -12.33 17.55 -9.97
C GLN A 38 -12.25 17.74 -8.45
N GLU A 39 -13.27 17.27 -7.74
CA GLU A 39 -13.26 17.30 -6.27
C GLU A 39 -12.16 16.41 -5.70
N ALA A 40 -11.90 15.24 -6.29
CA ALA A 40 -10.79 14.39 -5.91
C ALA A 40 -9.41 15.05 -6.13
N LEU A 41 -9.21 15.72 -7.28
CA LEU A 41 -7.98 16.49 -7.55
C LEU A 41 -7.81 17.65 -6.56
N ALA A 42 -8.89 18.33 -6.19
CA ALA A 42 -8.85 19.37 -5.17
C ALA A 42 -8.44 18.81 -3.79
N GLY A 43 -8.97 17.66 -3.40
CA GLY A 43 -8.56 16.95 -2.18
C GLY A 43 -7.07 16.56 -2.19
N ILE A 44 -6.58 16.06 -3.33
CA ILE A 44 -5.16 15.73 -3.53
C ILE A 44 -4.29 17.00 -3.41
N SER A 45 -4.72 18.10 -4.04
CA SER A 45 -4.03 19.40 -3.99
C SER A 45 -3.85 19.87 -2.56
N ASN A 46 -4.94 19.87 -1.78
CA ASN A 46 -4.92 20.35 -0.41
C ASN A 46 -3.89 19.60 0.46
N VAL A 47 -3.70 18.31 0.21
CA VAL A 47 -2.67 17.53 0.91
C VAL A 47 -1.27 17.85 0.36
N LEU A 48 -1.10 17.90 -0.95
CA LEU A 48 0.20 18.17 -1.57
C LEU A 48 0.73 19.58 -1.28
N GLU A 49 -0.13 20.57 -1.08
CA GLU A 49 0.25 21.91 -0.61
C GLU A 49 0.92 21.87 0.78
N THR A 50 0.64 20.86 1.59
CA THR A 50 1.29 20.66 2.90
C THR A 50 2.59 19.85 2.81
N VAL A 51 2.91 19.28 1.65
CA VAL A 51 4.07 18.41 1.43
C VAL A 51 5.15 19.16 0.64
N PRO A 52 6.40 19.21 1.11
CA PRO A 52 7.49 19.89 0.40
C PRO A 52 8.06 19.02 -0.75
N THR A 53 7.23 18.70 -1.75
CA THR A 53 7.56 17.77 -2.86
C THR A 53 8.77 18.20 -3.69
N TRP A 54 9.13 19.48 -3.70
CA TRP A 54 10.34 19.98 -4.37
C TRP A 54 11.63 19.70 -3.62
N LYS A 55 11.56 19.32 -2.34
CA LYS A 55 12.72 19.16 -1.45
C LYS A 55 12.81 17.78 -0.83
N THR A 56 11.73 17.00 -0.86
CA THR A 56 11.64 15.76 -0.11
C THR A 56 11.06 14.64 -0.96
N PRO A 57 11.69 13.45 -0.97
CA PRO A 57 11.13 12.25 -1.59
C PRO A 57 9.68 12.05 -1.19
N THR A 58 8.82 11.87 -2.18
CA THR A 58 7.36 11.75 -2.00
C THR A 58 6.86 10.64 -2.90
N ILE A 59 6.09 9.71 -2.34
CA ILE A 59 5.46 8.60 -3.05
C ILE A 59 3.96 8.71 -2.84
N ILE A 60 3.21 8.67 -3.94
CA ILE A 60 1.76 8.54 -3.94
C ILE A 60 1.41 7.17 -4.48
N MET A 61 0.51 6.45 -3.82
CA MET A 61 0.03 5.16 -4.27
C MET A 61 -1.45 4.91 -3.96
N GLY A 62 -2.10 4.09 -4.79
CA GLY A 62 -3.43 3.54 -4.51
C GLY A 62 -4.37 3.58 -5.73
N ASP A 63 -5.62 3.17 -5.54
CA ASP A 63 -6.58 3.02 -6.64
C ASP A 63 -7.31 4.34 -6.94
N ILE A 64 -7.10 4.89 -8.13
CA ILE A 64 -7.71 6.15 -8.58
C ILE A 64 -8.81 5.94 -9.63
N ASN A 65 -9.04 4.70 -10.06
CA ASN A 65 -9.97 4.36 -11.13
C ASN A 65 -9.72 5.14 -12.45
N ILE A 66 -8.45 5.35 -12.83
CA ILE A 66 -8.05 6.00 -14.09
C ILE A 66 -7.03 5.12 -14.81
N ASP A 67 -7.48 4.47 -15.89
CA ASP A 67 -6.65 3.59 -16.71
C ASP A 67 -5.57 4.38 -17.45
N CYS A 68 -4.31 3.92 -17.39
CA CYS A 68 -3.18 4.49 -18.13
C CYS A 68 -2.66 3.60 -19.27
N LEU A 69 -3.23 2.42 -19.54
CA LEU A 69 -2.75 1.58 -20.66
C LEU A 69 -3.33 2.03 -22.00
N LYS A 70 -4.63 2.29 -22.03
CA LYS A 70 -5.38 2.71 -23.21
C LYS A 70 -6.55 3.60 -22.79
N PRO A 71 -6.91 4.62 -23.59
CA PRO A 71 -8.15 5.35 -23.40
C PRO A 71 -9.33 4.39 -23.41
N SER A 72 -9.90 4.13 -22.24
CA SER A 72 -11.14 3.33 -22.12
C SER A 72 -12.36 4.15 -22.59
N SER A 73 -12.23 5.47 -22.56
CA SER A 73 -13.18 6.45 -23.05
C SER A 73 -12.52 7.82 -23.21
N ARG A 74 -13.16 8.75 -23.91
CA ARG A 74 -12.73 10.16 -23.98
C ARG A 74 -12.69 10.82 -22.59
N LYS A 75 -13.57 10.40 -21.68
CA LYS A 75 -13.56 10.86 -20.28
C LYS A 75 -12.26 10.43 -19.60
N ASN A 76 -11.91 9.14 -19.71
CA ASN A 76 -10.69 8.61 -19.10
C ASN A 76 -9.42 9.25 -19.68
N GLU A 77 -9.34 9.45 -21.00
CA GLU A 77 -8.21 10.15 -21.63
C GLU A 77 -8.01 11.56 -21.06
N LYS A 78 -9.10 12.33 -20.94
CA LYS A 78 -9.06 13.67 -20.37
C LYS A 78 -8.63 13.66 -18.90
N GLN A 79 -9.17 12.74 -18.10
CA GLN A 79 -8.82 12.61 -16.68
C GLN A 79 -7.36 12.20 -16.49
N GLU A 80 -6.85 11.32 -17.34
CA GLU A 80 -5.45 10.90 -17.33
C GLU A 80 -4.54 12.10 -17.59
N GLN A 81 -4.82 12.87 -18.64
CA GLN A 81 -4.05 14.05 -19.00
C GLN A 81 -4.06 15.09 -17.86
N GLU A 82 -5.25 15.42 -17.33
CA GLU A 82 -5.39 16.36 -16.22
C GLU A 82 -4.65 15.88 -14.97
N LEU A 83 -4.68 14.58 -14.68
CA LEU A 83 -3.91 14.00 -13.57
C LEU A 83 -2.40 14.13 -13.78
N GLN A 84 -1.89 13.85 -14.99
CA GLN A 84 -0.47 14.00 -15.28
C GLN A 84 -0.01 15.45 -15.11
N GLU A 85 -0.73 16.40 -15.70
CA GLU A 85 -0.45 17.84 -15.56
C GLU A 85 -0.48 18.27 -14.08
N HIS A 86 -1.46 17.77 -13.33
CA HIS A 86 -1.59 18.02 -11.90
C HIS A 86 -0.39 17.51 -11.11
N LEU A 87 0.01 16.24 -11.29
CA LEU A 87 1.18 15.65 -10.61
C LEU A 87 2.47 16.42 -10.94
N LEU A 88 2.65 16.79 -12.21
CA LEU A 88 3.82 17.53 -12.67
C LEU A 88 3.93 18.90 -11.97
N SER A 89 2.82 19.57 -11.69
CA SER A 89 2.82 20.84 -10.94
C SER A 89 3.40 20.72 -9.52
N TYR A 90 3.38 19.51 -8.95
CA TYR A 90 3.97 19.17 -7.65
C TYR A 90 5.30 18.42 -7.78
N ASN A 91 5.97 18.46 -8.94
CA ASN A 91 7.22 17.74 -9.21
C ASN A 91 7.09 16.21 -9.07
N LEU A 92 5.91 15.65 -9.37
CA LEU A 92 5.65 14.22 -9.32
C LEU A 92 5.37 13.71 -10.74
N SER A 93 5.79 12.48 -11.03
CA SER A 93 5.45 11.79 -12.27
C SER A 93 4.76 10.46 -11.97
N ARG A 94 3.74 10.13 -12.77
CA ARG A 94 3.08 8.81 -12.71
C ARG A 94 4.00 7.77 -13.35
N ILE A 95 4.19 6.66 -12.67
CA ILE A 95 4.87 5.48 -13.22
C ILE A 95 3.85 4.67 -14.01
N MET A 96 4.21 4.34 -15.25
CA MET A 96 3.39 3.49 -16.12
C MET A 96 3.45 2.05 -15.63
N LEU A 97 2.32 1.55 -15.10
CA LEU A 97 2.21 0.19 -14.58
C LEU A 97 1.59 -0.75 -15.64
N PRO A 98 1.98 -2.03 -15.67
CA PRO A 98 1.22 -3.07 -16.36
C PRO A 98 -0.19 -3.21 -15.76
N PRO A 99 -1.09 -4.03 -16.31
CA PRO A 99 -2.45 -4.19 -15.77
C PRO A 99 -2.46 -4.43 -14.26
N THR A 100 -3.20 -3.59 -13.54
CA THR A 100 -3.33 -3.64 -12.08
C THR A 100 -4.68 -4.12 -11.61
N ARG A 101 -5.68 -4.11 -12.49
CA ARG A 101 -6.96 -4.80 -12.30
C ARG A 101 -7.20 -5.75 -13.47
N ILE A 102 -7.37 -7.02 -13.16
CA ILE A 102 -7.53 -8.12 -14.11
C ILE A 102 -8.82 -8.86 -13.75
N THR A 103 -9.80 -8.76 -14.63
CA THR A 103 -11.04 -9.52 -14.57
C THR A 103 -11.06 -10.56 -15.70
N PRO A 104 -12.06 -11.47 -15.75
CA PRO A 104 -12.20 -12.38 -16.88
C PRO A 104 -12.40 -11.66 -18.23
N THR A 105 -12.90 -10.42 -18.23
CA THR A 105 -13.30 -9.69 -19.44
C THR A 105 -12.43 -8.46 -19.72
N SER A 106 -11.62 -8.00 -18.76
CA SER A 106 -10.83 -6.77 -18.89
C SER A 106 -9.48 -6.82 -18.19
N LYS A 107 -8.54 -6.01 -18.68
CA LYS A 107 -7.22 -5.76 -18.09
C LYS A 107 -6.95 -4.26 -18.16
N THR A 108 -6.91 -3.61 -17.01
CA THR A 108 -6.80 -2.14 -16.88
C THR A 108 -5.71 -1.78 -15.87
N SER A 109 -5.07 -0.63 -16.01
CA SER A 109 -4.06 -0.12 -15.06
C SER A 109 -4.58 1.11 -14.36
N ILE A 110 -5.37 0.88 -13.32
CA ILE A 110 -6.15 1.92 -12.61
C ILE A 110 -5.56 2.32 -11.27
N ASP A 111 -4.56 1.57 -10.79
CA ASP A 111 -3.78 1.95 -9.62
C ASP A 111 -2.71 2.98 -10.02
N LEU A 112 -2.51 3.96 -9.16
CA LEU A 112 -1.51 5.00 -9.26
C LEU A 112 -0.27 4.60 -8.47
N VAL A 113 0.89 4.78 -9.08
CA VAL A 113 2.12 5.04 -8.34
C VAL A 113 2.73 6.30 -8.95
N ALA A 114 2.93 7.34 -8.15
CA ALA A 114 3.59 8.56 -8.58
C ALA A 114 4.68 8.98 -7.60
N THR A 115 5.78 9.55 -8.11
CA THR A 115 6.94 9.88 -7.29
C THR A 115 7.77 11.00 -7.91
N ASN A 116 8.57 11.66 -7.09
CA ASN A 116 9.62 12.60 -7.48
C ASN A 116 11.03 11.98 -7.34
N ILE A 117 11.08 10.68 -7.08
CA ILE A 117 12.32 9.91 -6.95
C ILE A 117 12.71 9.41 -8.34
N GLU A 118 13.98 9.58 -8.69
CA GLU A 118 14.54 9.15 -9.96
C GLU A 118 14.36 7.63 -10.19
N HIS A 119 14.21 7.25 -11.46
CA HIS A 119 13.93 5.86 -11.86
C HIS A 119 15.02 4.87 -11.45
N GLU A 120 16.28 5.32 -11.33
CA GLU A 120 17.39 4.48 -10.87
C GLU A 120 17.23 4.07 -9.40
N ASP A 121 16.61 4.94 -8.61
CA ASP A 121 16.44 4.83 -7.16
C ASP A 121 15.07 4.33 -6.73
N PHE A 122 14.13 4.18 -7.67
CA PHE A 122 12.77 3.74 -7.40
C PHE A 122 12.31 2.66 -8.38
N THR A 123 11.92 1.49 -7.87
CA THR A 123 11.37 0.41 -8.70
C THR A 123 9.99 -0.02 -8.21
N VAL A 124 9.12 -0.36 -9.16
CA VAL A 124 7.79 -0.92 -8.86
C VAL A 124 7.69 -2.31 -9.47
N HIS A 125 7.28 -3.28 -8.67
CA HIS A 125 6.96 -4.63 -9.11
C HIS A 125 5.49 -4.92 -8.89
N VAL A 126 4.80 -5.32 -9.96
CA VAL A 126 3.40 -5.72 -9.90
C VAL A 126 3.31 -7.22 -9.65
N THR A 127 2.58 -7.63 -8.62
CA THR A 127 2.42 -9.03 -8.21
C THR A 127 0.96 -9.45 -8.18
N GLN A 128 0.66 -10.63 -8.71
CA GLN A 128 -0.69 -11.18 -8.66
C GLN A 128 -0.94 -11.78 -7.27
N ASN A 129 -1.95 -11.28 -6.55
CA ASN A 129 -2.28 -11.80 -5.22
C ASN A 129 -3.26 -12.99 -5.26
N TYR A 130 -3.90 -13.25 -6.41
CA TYR A 130 -4.90 -14.33 -6.66
C TYR A 130 -6.11 -14.37 -5.73
N ILE A 131 -6.27 -13.36 -4.87
CA ILE A 131 -7.38 -13.24 -3.92
C ILE A 131 -8.33 -12.09 -4.27
N SER A 132 -7.91 -11.22 -5.18
CA SER A 132 -8.67 -10.07 -5.68
C SER A 132 -8.52 -9.96 -7.21
N ASP A 133 -9.40 -9.18 -7.84
CA ASP A 133 -9.20 -8.72 -9.23
C ASP A 133 -8.09 -7.67 -9.34
N HIS A 134 -7.68 -7.04 -8.23
CA HIS A 134 -6.50 -6.18 -8.18
C HIS A 134 -5.20 -6.94 -7.93
N THR A 135 -4.11 -6.44 -8.52
CA THR A 135 -2.73 -6.83 -8.26
C THR A 135 -2.18 -6.03 -7.08
N GLY A 136 -1.09 -6.50 -6.49
CA GLY A 136 -0.32 -5.73 -5.51
C GLY A 136 0.84 -4.98 -6.18
N GLN A 137 1.14 -3.77 -5.72
CA GLN A 137 2.27 -2.97 -6.18
C GLN A 137 3.34 -2.89 -5.08
N LEU A 138 4.47 -3.55 -5.29
CA LEU A 138 5.63 -3.49 -4.42
C LEU A 138 6.58 -2.38 -4.89
N CYS A 139 6.62 -1.28 -4.15
CA CYS A 139 7.54 -0.18 -4.39
C CYS A 139 8.83 -0.35 -3.58
N THR A 140 9.99 -0.25 -4.23
CA THR A 140 11.30 -0.32 -3.59
C THR A 140 12.03 0.99 -3.81
N VAL A 141 12.46 1.63 -2.73
CA VAL A 141 13.29 2.82 -2.78
C VAL A 141 14.71 2.46 -2.35
N LYS A 142 15.68 2.73 -3.22
CA LYS A 142 17.09 2.50 -2.95
C LYS A 142 17.68 3.67 -2.15
N HIS A 143 18.81 3.41 -1.50
CA HIS A 143 19.67 4.42 -0.88
C HIS A 143 19.02 5.38 0.16
N LEU A 144 17.79 5.11 0.62
CA LEU A 144 17.16 5.86 1.70
C LEU A 144 17.87 5.68 3.04
N THR A 145 18.54 4.55 3.23
CA THR A 145 19.21 4.22 4.48
C THR A 145 20.63 3.73 4.21
N LYS A 146 21.62 4.18 4.99
CA LYS A 146 22.82 3.37 5.22
C LYS A 146 22.35 2.05 5.84
N GLU A 147 22.95 0.93 5.44
CA GLU A 147 22.58 -0.40 5.95
C GLU A 147 22.35 -0.34 7.46
N PHE A 148 21.10 -0.56 7.88
CA PHE A 148 20.82 -0.71 9.29
C PHE A 148 21.42 -2.03 9.74
N ASP A 149 22.58 -1.94 10.38
CA ASP A 149 23.22 -2.95 11.21
C ASP A 149 22.40 -3.23 12.50
N SER A 150 21.08 -3.04 12.45
CA SER A 150 20.19 -3.57 13.45
C SER A 150 20.27 -5.09 13.37
N THR A 151 21.05 -5.65 14.28
CA THR A 151 21.18 -7.09 14.48
C THR A 151 19.90 -7.71 15.02
N LYS A 152 18.88 -6.91 15.40
CA LYS A 152 17.63 -7.37 16.00
C LYS A 152 16.41 -6.91 15.20
N ALA A 153 15.54 -7.85 14.86
CA ALA A 153 14.23 -7.58 14.28
C ALA A 153 13.15 -8.17 15.18
N LYS A 154 12.12 -7.37 15.51
CA LYS A 154 10.90 -7.86 16.16
C LYS A 154 9.98 -8.42 15.08
N ARG A 155 9.50 -9.64 15.28
CA ARG A 155 8.49 -10.24 14.41
C ARG A 155 7.54 -11.09 15.23
N ARG A 156 6.35 -11.31 14.69
CA ARG A 156 5.42 -12.30 15.24
C ARG A 156 5.96 -13.71 14.99
N LEU A 157 5.92 -14.58 16.00
CA LEU A 157 6.37 -15.97 15.86
C LEU A 157 5.30 -16.78 15.11
N LEU A 158 5.28 -16.67 13.78
CA LEU A 158 4.44 -17.48 12.91
C LEU A 158 5.24 -18.68 12.39
N ASN A 159 4.87 -19.88 12.81
CA ASN A 159 5.40 -21.15 12.34
C ASN A 159 4.30 -22.22 12.44
N THR A 160 4.55 -23.44 11.93
CA THR A 160 3.56 -24.52 11.92
C THR A 160 2.93 -24.77 13.28
N GLN A 161 3.70 -24.73 14.37
CA GLN A 161 3.21 -24.99 15.71
C GLN A 161 2.36 -23.84 16.24
N THR A 162 2.84 -22.59 16.17
CA THR A 162 2.10 -21.44 16.68
C THR A 162 0.82 -21.19 15.87
N THR A 163 0.88 -21.35 14.55
CA THR A 163 -0.30 -21.27 13.67
C THR A 163 -1.31 -22.38 13.98
N ARG A 164 -0.86 -23.60 14.32
CA ARG A 164 -1.76 -24.68 14.74
C ARG A 164 -2.46 -24.35 16.06
N VAL A 165 -1.75 -23.78 17.03
CA VAL A 165 -2.33 -23.34 18.30
C VAL A 165 -3.35 -22.23 18.06
N LEU A 166 -3.01 -21.22 17.26
CA LEU A 166 -3.93 -20.14 16.88
C LEU A 166 -5.20 -20.69 16.24
N LYS A 167 -5.07 -21.60 15.26
CA LYS A 167 -6.20 -22.24 14.59
C LYS A 167 -7.11 -22.96 15.58
N HIS A 168 -6.54 -23.71 16.52
CA HIS A 168 -7.29 -24.42 17.55
C HIS A 168 -8.06 -23.47 18.49
N MET A 169 -7.47 -22.33 18.86
CA MET A 169 -8.14 -21.33 19.68
C MET A 169 -9.30 -20.67 18.92
N LEU A 170 -9.04 -20.19 17.70
CA LEU A 170 -10.07 -19.52 16.88
C LEU A 170 -11.22 -20.44 16.48
N GLN A 171 -10.98 -21.75 16.30
CA GLN A 171 -12.03 -22.73 16.03
C GLN A 171 -12.97 -22.97 17.21
N ARG A 172 -12.55 -22.63 18.42
CA ARG A 172 -13.35 -22.79 19.66
C ARG A 172 -13.99 -21.49 20.10
N GLU A 173 -13.59 -20.37 19.51
CA GLU A 173 -14.26 -19.11 19.72
C GLU A 173 -15.68 -19.18 19.13
N SER A 174 -16.67 -18.75 19.91
CA SER A 174 -18.08 -18.86 19.53
C SER A 174 -18.46 -17.86 18.45
N TRP A 175 -17.83 -16.67 18.49
CA TRP A 175 -18.17 -15.50 17.68
C TRP A 175 -19.61 -15.00 17.84
N GLU A 176 -20.36 -15.51 18.83
CA GLU A 176 -21.75 -15.11 19.07
C GLU A 176 -21.87 -13.62 19.34
N GLU A 177 -20.93 -13.03 20.09
CA GLU A 177 -20.90 -11.59 20.37
C GLU A 177 -20.73 -10.77 19.09
N VAL A 178 -19.93 -11.25 18.12
CA VAL A 178 -19.77 -10.58 16.82
C VAL A 178 -21.06 -10.69 16.01
N TYR A 179 -21.68 -11.88 15.95
CA TYR A 179 -22.89 -12.11 15.16
C TYR A 179 -24.14 -11.45 15.73
N ASN A 180 -24.21 -11.28 17.05
CA ASN A 180 -25.37 -10.72 17.74
C ASN A 180 -25.25 -9.20 17.99
N THR A 181 -24.18 -8.56 17.49
CA THR A 181 -24.00 -7.12 17.61
C THR A 181 -24.57 -6.39 16.39
N ASP A 182 -25.59 -5.56 16.61
CA ASP A 182 -26.26 -4.82 15.52
C ASP A 182 -25.39 -3.72 14.89
N CYS A 183 -24.44 -3.17 15.64
CA CYS A 183 -23.54 -2.12 15.16
C CYS A 183 -22.30 -2.71 14.50
N VAL A 184 -22.14 -2.49 13.19
CA VAL A 184 -21.00 -2.97 12.39
C VAL A 184 -19.65 -2.61 13.01
N GLU A 185 -19.50 -1.36 13.44
CA GLU A 185 -18.27 -0.87 14.07
C GLU A 185 -17.97 -1.62 15.38
N HIS A 186 -19.00 -1.86 16.20
CA HIS A 186 -18.82 -2.58 17.45
C HIS A 186 -18.49 -4.07 17.21
N ALA A 187 -19.18 -4.72 16.26
CA ALA A 187 -18.90 -6.09 15.85
C ALA A 187 -17.46 -6.24 15.34
N TYR A 188 -16.99 -5.28 14.53
CA TYR A 188 -15.60 -5.22 14.07
C TYR A 188 -14.62 -5.10 15.23
N ASN A 189 -14.89 -4.21 16.20
CA ASN A 189 -14.01 -4.02 17.36
C ASN A 189 -13.93 -5.28 18.23
N ILE A 190 -15.04 -5.98 18.46
CA ILE A 190 -15.07 -7.28 19.15
C ILE A 190 -14.22 -8.29 18.38
N PHE A 191 -14.48 -8.45 17.07
CA PHE A 191 -13.73 -9.37 16.23
C PHE A 191 -12.22 -9.11 16.30
N ASN A 192 -11.82 -7.85 16.09
CA ASN A 192 -10.42 -7.47 16.01
C ASN A 192 -9.71 -7.63 17.37
N THR A 193 -10.40 -7.31 18.47
CA THR A 193 -9.87 -7.48 19.83
C THR A 193 -9.65 -8.95 20.15
N THR A 194 -10.65 -9.80 19.88
CA THR A 194 -10.58 -11.24 20.11
C THR A 194 -9.50 -11.90 19.25
N LEU A 195 -9.44 -11.56 17.96
CA LEU A 195 -8.39 -12.06 17.07
C LEU A 195 -6.99 -11.61 17.53
N SER A 196 -6.83 -10.35 17.89
CA SER A 196 -5.55 -9.80 18.38
C SER A 196 -5.10 -10.49 19.66
N TYR A 197 -6.02 -10.72 20.59
CA TYR A 197 -5.76 -11.47 21.82
C TYR A 197 -5.21 -12.88 21.51
N TYR A 198 -5.90 -13.65 20.67
CA TYR A 198 -5.43 -14.99 20.31
C TYR A 198 -4.13 -14.98 19.53
N LEU A 199 -3.90 -13.97 18.67
CA LEU A 199 -2.62 -13.77 18.01
C LEU A 199 -1.49 -13.52 19.01
N ASP A 200 -1.71 -12.71 20.04
CA ASP A 200 -0.69 -12.40 21.04
C ASP A 200 -0.39 -13.61 21.93
N VAL A 201 -1.41 -14.41 22.27
CA VAL A 201 -1.24 -15.64 23.04
C VAL A 201 -0.54 -16.73 22.23
N ALA A 202 -1.03 -17.03 21.02
CA ALA A 202 -0.53 -18.16 20.24
C ALA A 202 0.76 -17.83 19.47
N CYS A 203 0.89 -16.59 19.01
CA CYS A 203 1.95 -16.13 18.12
C CYS A 203 2.59 -14.86 18.72
N PRO A 204 3.35 -14.95 19.82
CA PRO A 204 3.92 -13.78 20.48
C PRO A 204 4.96 -13.06 19.60
N ILE A 205 5.19 -11.78 19.89
CA ILE A 205 6.28 -11.01 19.28
C ILE A 205 7.60 -11.46 19.89
N VAL A 206 8.54 -11.86 19.03
CA VAL A 206 9.88 -12.30 19.42
C VAL A 206 10.95 -11.42 18.79
N GLU A 207 12.05 -11.23 19.49
CA GLU A 207 13.27 -10.65 18.93
C GLU A 207 14.07 -11.74 18.22
N THR A 208 14.40 -11.50 16.96
CA THR A 208 15.24 -12.41 16.16
C THR A 208 16.50 -11.69 15.71
N ARG A 209 17.60 -12.44 15.65
CA ARG A 209 18.84 -11.91 15.07
C ARG A 209 18.80 -12.05 13.56
N LYS A 210 19.20 -11.01 12.81
CA LYS A 210 19.47 -11.16 11.38
C LYS A 210 20.53 -12.25 11.20
N LYS A 211 20.17 -13.39 10.64
CA LYS A 211 21.18 -14.33 10.11
C LYS A 211 21.81 -13.63 8.91
N LYS A 212 23.15 -13.53 8.88
CA LYS A 212 23.86 -13.20 7.63
C LYS A 212 23.37 -14.22 6.60
N GLN A 213 22.68 -13.77 5.56
CA GLN A 213 22.43 -14.62 4.41
C GLN A 213 23.80 -14.94 3.82
N TRP A 214 24.25 -16.18 3.99
CA TRP A 214 25.25 -16.74 3.10
C TRP A 214 24.49 -16.90 1.78
N PHE A 215 24.83 -16.10 0.78
CA PHE A 215 24.34 -16.33 -0.57
C PHE A 215 24.85 -17.71 -0.99
N ASP A 216 23.98 -18.72 -0.95
CA ASP A 216 24.21 -19.93 -1.72
C ASP A 216 24.20 -19.50 -3.19
N LYS A 217 25.36 -19.67 -3.84
CA LYS A 217 25.65 -19.40 -5.27
C LYS A 217 24.80 -20.22 -6.26
N ALA A 218 23.64 -20.72 -5.86
CA ALA A 218 22.84 -21.67 -6.63
C ALA A 218 21.71 -21.04 -7.47
N LEU A 219 21.58 -19.71 -7.51
CA LEU A 219 20.57 -19.01 -8.35
C LEU A 219 21.20 -18.14 -9.45
N GLN A 220 22.48 -18.33 -9.75
CA GLN A 220 23.08 -17.88 -11.00
C GLN A 220 23.36 -19.09 -11.87
N ASP A 221 22.31 -19.62 -12.50
CA ASP A 221 22.50 -20.35 -13.75
C ASP A 221 21.59 -19.70 -14.80
N PRO A 222 22.16 -18.96 -15.77
CA PRO A 222 21.45 -18.49 -16.93
C PRO A 222 21.41 -19.64 -17.94
N VAL A 223 20.25 -20.24 -18.17
CA VAL A 223 20.10 -21.22 -19.25
C VAL A 223 19.04 -20.74 -20.22
N ALA A 224 19.58 -20.34 -21.39
CA ALA A 224 19.09 -20.46 -22.76
C ALA A 224 17.71 -19.87 -23.13
#